data_AF-A0A3L7UCT0-F1
#
_entry.id   AF-A0A3L7UCT0-F1
#
_cell.length_a   1.000
_cell.length_b   1.000
_cell.length_c   1.000
_cell.angle_alpha   90.00
_cell.angle_beta   90.00
_cell.angle_gamma   90.00
#
_symmetry.space_group_name_H-M   'P 1'
#
loop_
_entity.id
_entity.type
_entity.pdbx_description
1 polymer ?
#
loop_
_entity_poly.entity_id
_entity_poly.type
_entity_poly.pdbx_seq_one_letter_code
_entity_poly.pdbx_strand_id
1 'polypeptide(L)'
;MILLKDQTSTELTLALADLALPDRLVRQLHAAAVRRGATEIPFELPTVSPRVLQKVREHVTIPRLKLLDKIVSPQDGFAKYLFEGDGEGRFEAIRIPLLHRPDDLKYVVCVSSQVGCALGCAFCATG
;
A
#
# COMPACT_ATOMS: atom_id res chain seq x y z
N MET A 1 3.86 15.79 -7.31
CA MET A 1 4.57 14.58 -6.85
C MET A 1 3.63 13.40 -7.06
N ILE A 2 4.11 12.33 -7.70
CA ILE A 2 3.31 11.16 -8.09
C ILE A 2 3.19 10.20 -6.89
N LEU A 3 1.96 9.82 -6.53
CA LEU A 3 1.71 8.79 -5.52
C LEU A 3 1.91 7.41 -6.15
N LEU A 4 3.04 6.77 -5.87
CA LEU A 4 3.49 5.62 -6.64
C LEU A 4 2.55 4.41 -6.53
N LYS A 5 1.91 4.20 -5.37
CA LYS A 5 0.96 3.10 -5.16
C LYS A 5 -0.42 3.34 -5.79
N ASP A 6 -0.67 4.55 -6.27
CA ASP A 6 -1.93 4.95 -6.91
C ASP A 6 -1.84 4.80 -8.43
N GLN A 7 -0.72 4.31 -8.93
CA GLN A 7 -0.44 4.15 -10.36
C GLN A 7 -0.28 2.67 -10.68
N THR A 8 -0.84 2.23 -11.81
CA THR A 8 -0.40 1.03 -12.48
C THR A 8 1.01 1.22 -13.06
N SER A 9 1.67 0.13 -13.46
CA SER A 9 2.98 0.24 -14.12
C SER A 9 2.94 1.05 -15.41
N THR A 10 1.82 0.98 -16.15
CA THR A 10 1.64 1.72 -17.40
C THR A 10 1.45 3.21 -17.13
N GLU A 11 0.62 3.58 -16.16
CA GLU A 11 0.46 4.98 -15.76
C GLU A 11 1.77 5.55 -15.21
N LEU A 12 2.54 4.77 -14.45
CA LEU A 12 3.84 5.20 -13.95
C LEU A 12 4.87 5.41 -15.07
N THR A 13 4.84 4.60 -16.14
CA THR A 13 5.68 4.83 -17.33
C THR A 13 5.33 6.16 -17.98
N LEU A 14 4.04 6.46 -18.14
CA LEU A 14 3.59 7.73 -18.72
C LEU A 14 3.95 8.92 -17.84
N ALA A 15 3.75 8.79 -16.52
CA ALA A 15 4.05 9.84 -15.56
C ALA A 15 5.55 10.14 -15.41
N LEU A 16 6.42 9.20 -15.79
CA LEU A 16 7.89 9.34 -15.78
C LEU A 16 8.49 9.42 -17.20
N ALA A 17 7.70 9.77 -18.21
CA ALA A 17 8.13 9.78 -19.61
C ALA A 17 9.36 10.67 -19.84
N ASP A 18 9.45 11.81 -19.15
CA ASP A 18 10.58 12.76 -19.24
C ASP A 18 11.92 12.16 -18.77
N LEU A 19 11.88 11.08 -17.99
CA LEU A 19 13.07 10.38 -17.52
C LEU A 19 13.52 9.28 -18.51
N ALA A 20 12.74 9.00 -19.56
CA ALA A 20 13.00 8.01 -20.60
C ALA A 20 13.44 6.65 -20.02
N LEU A 21 12.74 6.19 -18.98
CA LEU A 21 13.08 4.95 -18.28
C LEU A 21 12.62 3.72 -19.08
N PRO A 22 13.40 2.65 -19.12
CA PRO A 22 12.91 1.37 -19.68
C PRO A 22 11.74 0.82 -18.85
N ASP A 23 10.72 0.23 -19.50
CA ASP A 23 9.56 -0.37 -18.83
C ASP A 23 9.93 -1.39 -17.74
N ARG A 24 11.02 -2.14 -17.96
CA ARG A 24 11.53 -3.09 -16.96
C ARG A 24 11.87 -2.38 -15.65
N LEU A 25 12.49 -1.20 -15.73
CA LEU A 25 12.85 -0.41 -14.56
C LEU A 25 11.60 0.15 -13.86
N VAL A 26 10.63 0.65 -14.62
CA VAL A 26 9.36 1.13 -14.06
C VAL A 26 8.66 0.02 -13.26
N ARG A 27 8.59 -1.20 -13.82
CA ARG A 27 8.05 -2.37 -13.11
C ARG A 27 8.85 -2.73 -11.85
N GLN A 28 10.17 -2.61 -11.88
CA GLN A 28 11.02 -2.84 -10.70
C GLN A 28 10.78 -1.80 -9.60
N LEU A 29 10.62 -0.52 -9.96
CA LEU A 29 10.30 0.56 -9.04
C LEU A 29 8.91 0.35 -8.42
N HIS A 30 7.91 0.02 -9.23
CA HIS A 30 6.56 -0.29 -8.78
C HIS A 30 6.55 -1.49 -7.82
N ALA A 31 7.24 -2.58 -8.19
CA ALA A 31 7.38 -3.76 -7.33
C ALA A 31 8.12 -3.44 -6.01
N ALA A 32 9.13 -2.58 -6.03
CA ALA A 32 9.85 -2.17 -4.83
C ALA A 32 8.94 -1.39 -3.86
N ALA A 33 8.06 -0.54 -4.37
CA ALA A 33 7.19 0.29 -3.55
C ALA A 33 6.08 -0.48 -2.80
N VAL A 34 5.69 -1.65 -3.29
CA VAL A 34 4.71 -2.52 -2.63
C VAL A 34 5.35 -3.55 -1.68
N ARG A 35 6.69 -3.62 -1.62
CA ARG A 35 7.37 -4.50 -0.67
C ARG A 35 7.10 -4.06 0.77
N ARG A 36 7.07 -5.04 1.67
CA ARG A 36 6.90 -4.80 3.11
C ARG A 36 7.94 -3.79 3.60
N GLY A 37 7.46 -2.72 4.23
CA GLY A 37 8.31 -1.70 4.84
C GLY A 37 8.79 -0.60 3.91
N ALA A 38 8.50 -0.64 2.61
CA ALA A 38 8.92 0.41 1.68
C ALA A 38 8.34 1.78 2.06
N THR A 39 9.24 2.74 2.26
CA THR A 39 8.94 4.16 2.56
C THR A 39 9.49 5.10 1.50
N GLU A 40 10.48 4.66 0.74
CA GLU A 40 11.12 5.41 -0.34
C GLU A 40 11.62 4.45 -1.43
N ILE A 41 12.01 5.01 -2.57
CA ILE A 41 12.68 4.23 -3.63
C ILE A 41 14.05 3.77 -3.12
N PRO A 42 14.42 2.48 -3.27
CA PRO A 42 15.70 1.95 -2.84
C PRO A 42 16.87 2.83 -3.27
N PHE A 43 17.90 2.96 -2.42
CA PHE A 43 19.10 3.73 -2.75
C PHE A 43 19.78 3.21 -4.02
N GLU A 44 19.78 1.89 -4.17
CA GLU A 44 20.39 1.16 -5.27
C GLU A 44 19.39 0.20 -5.90
N LEU A 45 19.48 0.09 -7.23
CA LEU A 45 18.88 -0.99 -7.99
C LEU A 45 19.95 -1.51 -8.96
N PRO A 46 20.07 -2.84 -9.14
CA PRO A 46 21.01 -3.39 -10.11
C PRO A 46 20.77 -2.76 -11.48
N THR A 47 21.84 -2.37 -12.17
CA THR A 47 21.81 -1.81 -13.53
C THR A 47 21.18 -0.41 -13.67
N VAL A 48 20.98 0.34 -12.58
CA VAL A 48 20.42 1.71 -12.61
C VAL A 48 21.39 2.69 -11.97
N SER A 49 21.63 3.84 -12.60
CA SER A 49 22.53 4.84 -12.02
C SER A 49 21.89 5.54 -10.81
N PRO A 50 22.67 5.91 -9.78
CA PRO A 50 22.16 6.67 -8.63
C PRO A 50 21.51 8.00 -9.04
N ARG A 51 22.02 8.65 -10.09
CA ARG A 51 21.47 9.90 -10.63
C ARG A 51 20.04 9.72 -11.17
N VAL A 52 19.76 8.60 -11.85
CA VAL A 52 18.41 8.29 -12.33
C VAL A 52 17.48 8.02 -11.15
N LEU A 53 17.91 7.23 -10.17
CA LEU A 53 17.11 6.96 -8.97
C LEU A 53 16.81 8.23 -8.17
N GLN A 54 17.77 9.15 -8.09
CA GLN A 54 17.58 10.44 -7.44
C GLN A 54 16.51 11.27 -8.16
N LYS A 55 16.57 11.37 -9.49
CA LYS A 55 15.51 12.03 -10.26
C LYS A 55 14.15 11.37 -10.03
N VAL A 56 14.08 10.04 -9.99
CA VAL A 56 12.82 9.35 -9.68
C VAL A 56 12.30 9.75 -8.31
N ARG A 57 13.14 9.79 -7.26
CA ARG A 57 12.74 10.21 -5.90
C ARG A 57 12.22 11.64 -5.83
N GLU A 58 12.70 12.53 -6.70
CA GLU A 58 12.19 13.90 -6.79
C GLU A 58 10.76 13.98 -7.37
N HIS A 59 10.36 12.97 -8.16
CA HIS A 59 9.07 12.95 -8.84
C HIS A 59 8.01 12.14 -8.09
N VAL A 60 8.41 11.13 -7.32
CA VAL A 60 7.50 10.15 -6.72
C VAL A 60 7.57 10.12 -5.19
N THR A 61 6.46 9.75 -4.56
CA THR A 61 6.42 9.37 -3.15
C THR A 61 5.66 8.05 -2.98
N ILE A 62 5.94 7.33 -1.91
CA ILE A 62 5.24 6.10 -1.55
C ILE A 62 4.22 6.46 -0.47
N PRO A 63 2.90 6.54 -0.80
CA PRO A 63 1.89 6.89 0.20
C PRO A 63 1.82 5.82 1.30
N ARG A 64 1.49 6.28 2.50
CA ARG A 64 1.39 5.47 3.72
C ARG A 64 0.18 5.91 4.52
N LEU A 65 -0.62 4.93 4.90
CA LEU A 65 -1.64 5.13 5.92
C LEU A 65 -0.99 5.24 7.29
N LYS A 66 -1.51 6.14 8.10
CA LYS A 66 -1.13 6.29 9.50
C LYS A 66 -1.90 5.26 10.33
N LEU A 67 -1.17 4.38 11.01
CA LEU A 67 -1.77 3.44 11.96
C LEU A 67 -2.05 4.18 13.27
N LEU A 68 -3.33 4.29 13.63
CA LEU A 68 -3.76 4.95 14.87
C LEU A 68 -3.88 3.96 16.03
N ASP A 69 -4.41 2.77 15.76
CA ASP A 69 -4.58 1.74 16.77
C ASP A 69 -4.53 0.34 16.15
N LYS A 70 -4.17 -0.66 16.96
CA LYS A 70 -4.16 -2.07 16.59
C LYS A 70 -4.55 -2.93 17.78
N ILE A 71 -5.65 -3.65 17.62
CA ILE A 71 -6.15 -4.61 18.62
C ILE A 71 -6.00 -6.01 18.06
N VAL A 72 -5.36 -6.90 18.82
CA VAL A 72 -5.22 -8.32 18.46
C VAL A 72 -6.05 -9.15 19.42
N SER A 73 -6.96 -9.95 18.88
CA SER A 73 -7.73 -10.90 19.65
C SER A 73 -6.81 -12.01 20.21
N PRO A 74 -6.84 -12.25 21.53
CA PRO A 74 -6.03 -13.30 22.13
C PRO A 74 -6.55 -14.71 21.83
N GLN A 75 -7.78 -14.84 21.31
CA GLN A 75 -8.43 -16.13 21.10
C GLN A 75 -8.10 -16.72 19.73
N ASP A 76 -8.15 -15.90 18.67
CA ASP A 76 -8.05 -16.34 17.28
C ASP A 76 -6.93 -15.61 16.51
N GLY A 77 -6.27 -14.63 17.12
CA GLY A 77 -5.20 -13.86 16.48
C GLY A 77 -5.67 -12.88 15.41
N PHE A 78 -6.98 -12.64 15.29
CA PHE A 78 -7.52 -11.60 14.41
C PHE A 78 -6.96 -10.25 14.83
N ALA A 79 -6.45 -9.49 13.88
CA ALA A 79 -5.92 -8.16 14.15
C ALA A 79 -6.79 -7.11 13.46
N LYS A 80 -7.42 -6.26 14.27
CA LYS A 80 -8.13 -5.06 13.82
C LYS A 80 -7.18 -3.88 13.83
N TYR A 81 -7.15 -3.15 12.71
CA TYR A 81 -6.32 -1.97 12.52
C TYR A 81 -7.21 -0.77 12.30
N LEU A 82 -6.92 0.35 12.97
CA LEU A 82 -7.54 1.64 12.71
C LEU A 82 -6.53 2.52 11.96
N PHE A 83 -6.92 2.97 10.77
CA PHE A 83 -6.09 3.79 9.90
C PHE A 83 -6.68 5.17 9.68
N GLU A 84 -5.78 6.12 9.42
CA GLU A 84 -6.05 7.46 8.89
C GLU A 84 -5.25 7.61 7.58
N GLY A 85 -5.93 8.08 6.54
CA GLY A 85 -5.32 8.40 5.24
C GLY A 85 -5.20 9.91 5.05
N ASP A 86 -5.08 10.35 3.79
CA ASP A 86 -4.98 11.78 3.47
C ASP A 86 -6.34 12.50 3.49
N GLY A 87 -7.45 11.74 3.40
CA GLY A 87 -8.81 12.25 3.48
C GLY A 87 -9.34 12.35 4.92
N GLU A 88 -10.54 12.91 5.07
CA GLU A 88 -11.19 13.04 6.36
C GLU A 88 -11.68 11.69 6.90
N GLY A 89 -11.56 11.51 8.21
CA GLY A 89 -12.07 10.37 8.95
C GLY A 89 -11.10 9.18 9.03
N ARG A 90 -11.61 8.08 9.57
CA ARG A 90 -10.84 6.89 9.90
C ARG A 90 -11.54 5.67 9.37
N PHE A 91 -10.77 4.64 9.04
CA PHE A 91 -11.31 3.39 8.51
C PHE A 91 -10.54 2.21 9.05
N GLU A 92 -11.15 1.03 8.96
CA GLU A 92 -10.59 -0.19 9.53
C GLU A 92 -10.07 -1.14 8.45
N ALA A 93 -9.13 -1.98 8.83
CA ALA A 93 -8.78 -3.20 8.09
C ALA A 93 -8.63 -4.35 9.08
N ILE A 94 -8.95 -5.57 8.66
CA ILE A 94 -8.85 -6.77 9.51
C ILE A 94 -7.90 -7.76 8.86
N ARG A 95 -6.92 -8.25 9.62
CA ARG A 95 -6.07 -9.39 9.22
C ARG A 95 -6.55 -10.65 9.94
N ILE A 96 -6.90 -11.66 9.15
CA ILE A 96 -7.50 -12.92 9.58
C ILE A 96 -6.51 -14.06 9.31
N PRO A 97 -5.92 -14.71 10.33
CA PRO A 97 -5.03 -15.85 10.12
C PRO A 97 -5.79 -17.08 9.61
N LEU A 98 -5.24 -17.75 8.61
CA LEU A 98 -5.77 -19.03 8.12
C LEU A 98 -5.16 -20.19 8.93
N LEU A 99 -5.89 -20.68 9.92
CA LEU A 99 -5.39 -21.64 10.91
C LEU A 99 -5.29 -23.09 10.43
N HIS A 100 -5.76 -23.39 9.22
CA HIS A 100 -5.83 -24.77 8.69
C HIS A 100 -4.47 -25.35 8.25
N ARG A 101 -3.40 -24.54 8.18
CA ARG A 101 -2.03 -24.99 7.90
C ARG A 101 -1.03 -24.29 8.84
N PRO A 102 -0.65 -24.93 9.96
CA PRO A 102 0.21 -24.31 10.98
C PRO A 102 1.56 -23.82 10.46
N ASP A 103 2.16 -24.56 9.51
CA ASP A 103 3.48 -24.25 8.93
C ASP A 103 3.44 -23.29 7.73
N ASP A 104 2.25 -22.85 7.32
CA ASP A 104 2.03 -21.98 6.15
C ASP A 104 1.15 -20.79 6.55
N LEU A 105 1.79 -19.79 7.17
CA LEU A 105 1.14 -18.57 7.68
C LEU A 105 0.55 -17.74 6.53
N LYS A 106 -0.72 -18.03 6.23
CA LYS A 106 -1.53 -17.26 5.28
C LYS A 106 -2.54 -16.40 6.02
N TYR A 107 -2.92 -15.30 5.38
CA TYR A 107 -3.89 -14.36 5.91
C TYR A 107 -4.93 -14.00 4.86
N VAL A 108 -6.17 -13.85 5.29
CA VAL A 108 -7.18 -13.07 4.56
C VAL A 108 -7.15 -11.65 5.12
N VAL A 109 -7.29 -10.66 4.26
CA VAL A 109 -7.35 -9.25 4.67
C VAL A 109 -8.69 -8.68 4.24
N CYS A 110 -9.43 -8.14 5.20
CA CYS A 110 -10.60 -7.29 4.94
C CYS A 110 -10.11 -5.85 4.83
N VAL A 111 -10.40 -5.21 3.70
CA VAL A 111 -10.02 -3.83 3.41
C VAL A 111 -11.27 -2.96 3.23
N SER A 112 -11.21 -1.74 3.74
CA SER A 112 -12.25 -0.73 3.50
C SER A 112 -12.07 -0.07 2.14
N SER A 113 -13.18 0.21 1.46
CA SER A 113 -13.19 0.93 0.18
C SER A 113 -13.64 2.39 0.32
N GLN A 114 -14.22 2.75 1.46
CA GLN A 114 -14.78 4.08 1.76
C GLN A 114 -14.63 4.37 3.26
N VAL A 115 -14.72 5.65 3.62
CA VAL A 115 -14.89 6.10 5.02
C VAL A 115 -16.40 6.31 5.25
N GLY A 116 -17.01 5.39 6.01
CA GLY A 116 -18.48 5.29 6.09
C GLY A 116 -19.10 4.70 4.82
N CYS A 117 -20.43 4.54 4.80
CA CYS A 117 -21.15 4.08 3.62
C CYS A 117 -22.55 4.70 3.51
N ALA A 118 -22.81 5.44 2.44
CA ALA A 118 -24.09 6.13 2.24
C ALA A 118 -25.29 5.20 2.00
N LEU A 119 -25.08 3.89 1.85
CA LEU A 119 -26.18 2.93 1.66
C LEU A 119 -27.05 2.77 2.90
N GLY A 120 -26.52 3.03 4.12
CA GLY A 120 -27.32 3.04 5.34
C GLY A 120 -28.04 1.72 5.65
N CYS A 121 -27.46 0.58 5.31
CA CYS A 121 -28.09 -0.72 5.53
C CYS A 121 -28.41 -0.93 7.02
N ALA A 122 -29.67 -1.23 7.35
CA ALA A 122 -30.16 -1.29 8.75
C ALA A 122 -29.42 -2.28 9.67
N PHE A 123 -28.68 -3.24 9.12
CA PHE A 123 -27.90 -4.24 9.85
C PHE A 123 -26.39 -3.94 9.87
N CYS A 124 -25.94 -2.87 9.22
CA CYS A 124 -24.52 -2.53 9.07
C CYS A 124 -24.16 -1.31 9.92
N ALA A 125 -23.23 -1.49 10.86
CA ALA A 125 -22.77 -0.40 11.73
C ALA A 125 -21.95 0.69 11.00
N THR A 126 -21.53 0.45 9.76
CA THR A 126 -20.80 1.43 8.93
C THR A 126 -21.72 2.43 8.23
N GLY A 127 -23.01 2.08 8.10
CA GLY A 127 -24.02 2.84 7.35
C GLY A 127 -24.38 4.19 7.97
#